data_AF-A0A0B2RFU2-F1
#
_entry.id   AF-A0A0B2RFU2-F1
#
_cell.length_a   1.000
_cell.length_b   1.000
_cell.length_c   1.000
_cell.angle_alpha   90.00
_cell.angle_beta   90.00
_cell.angle_gamma   90.00
#
_symmetry.space_group_name_H-M   'P 1'
#
loop_
_entity.id
_entity.type
_entity.pdbx_description
1 polymer ?
#
loop_
_entity_poly.entity_id
_entity_poly.type
_entity_poly.pdbx_seq_one_letter_code
_entity_poly.pdbx_strand_id
1 'polypeptide(L)'
;SENPGNALVSAVLDPTNYNSRSRLMLIALSAKNEIEFIDGSIQKCASNHPLHAAWRRCNNMVVSWLVHSVSPSIRQSILWMDNARDI
;
A
#
# COMPACT_ATOMS: atom_id res chain seq x y z
N SER A 1 6.91 21.34 -6.13
CA SER A 1 8.05 20.43 -5.98
C SER A 1 7.73 19.43 -4.89
N GLU A 2 7.22 18.25 -5.26
CA GLU A 2 7.02 17.16 -4.31
C GLU A 2 8.37 16.46 -4.09
N ASN A 3 8.77 16.37 -2.82
CA ASN A 3 10.06 15.86 -2.40
C ASN A 3 10.03 14.31 -2.44
N PRO A 4 10.91 13.62 -3.20
CA PRO A 4 10.92 12.15 -3.27
C PRO A 4 11.53 11.47 -2.03
N GLY A 5 11.88 12.23 -0.98
CA GLY A 5 12.85 11.80 0.04
C GLY A 5 12.30 11.20 1.34
N ASN A 6 11.00 11.18 1.61
CA ASN A 6 10.49 10.63 2.88
C ASN A 6 10.22 9.12 2.77
N ALA A 7 11.29 8.34 2.59
CA ALA A 7 11.30 6.90 2.80
C ALA A 7 11.11 6.60 4.30
N LEU A 8 9.87 6.69 4.79
CA LEU A 8 9.51 6.39 6.19
C LEU A 8 9.61 4.89 6.53
N VAL A 9 9.99 4.03 5.60
CA VAL A 9 10.24 2.60 5.85
C VAL A 9 11.48 2.16 5.06
N SER A 10 12.67 2.47 5.59
CA SER A 10 13.94 1.93 5.08
C SER A 10 14.14 0.44 5.46
N ALA A 11 13.32 -0.10 6.36
CA ALA A 11 13.42 -1.47 6.83
C ALA A 11 12.32 -2.35 6.25
N VAL A 12 12.72 -3.13 5.25
CA VAL A 12 11.97 -4.19 4.59
C VAL A 12 11.29 -5.14 5.61
N LEU A 13 10.00 -5.41 5.42
CA LEU A 13 9.21 -6.32 6.26
C LEU A 13 9.65 -7.78 6.02
N ASP A 14 9.99 -8.49 7.10
CA ASP A 14 10.50 -9.87 7.12
C ASP A 14 9.65 -10.72 8.10
N PRO A 15 9.50 -12.04 7.87
CA PRO A 15 8.78 -12.92 8.81
C PRO A 15 9.19 -12.78 10.29
N THR A 16 10.46 -12.46 10.55
CA THR A 16 11.02 -12.31 11.91
C THR A 16 10.65 -10.99 12.60
N ASN A 17 10.21 -9.98 11.84
CA ASN A 17 9.90 -8.64 12.36
C ASN A 17 8.46 -8.19 12.06
N TYR A 18 7.60 -9.10 11.60
CA TYR A 18 6.25 -8.83 11.15
C TYR A 18 5.45 -7.98 12.13
N ASN A 19 5.38 -8.36 13.41
CA ASN A 19 4.54 -7.69 14.41
C ASN A 19 4.88 -6.21 14.65
N SER A 20 6.16 -5.86 14.67
CA SER A 20 6.58 -4.47 14.90
C SER A 20 6.50 -3.64 13.61
N ARG A 21 6.78 -4.25 12.46
CA ARG A 21 6.81 -3.57 11.15
C ARG A 21 5.44 -3.41 10.53
N SER A 22 4.55 -4.39 10.64
CA SER A 22 3.16 -4.26 10.20
C SER A 22 2.45 -3.12 10.93
N ARG A 23 2.72 -2.96 12.24
CA ARG A 23 2.19 -1.82 13.02
C ARG A 23 2.71 -0.47 12.52
N LEU A 24 4.00 -0.37 12.20
CA LEU A 24 4.58 0.86 11.62
C LEU A 24 4.01 1.15 10.22
N MET A 25 3.80 0.11 9.42
CA MET A 25 3.17 0.17 8.10
C MET A 25 1.77 0.79 8.22
N LEU A 26 0.94 0.23 9.12
CA LEU A 26 -0.41 0.72 9.38
C LEU A 26 -0.41 2.18 9.86
N ILE A 27 0.49 2.55 10.78
CA ILE A 27 0.60 3.94 11.26
C ILE A 27 0.95 4.90 10.11
N ALA A 28 1.87 4.53 9.22
CA ALA A 28 2.26 5.35 8.08
C ALA A 28 1.11 5.52 7.07
N LEU A 29 0.32 4.47 6.84
CA LEU A 29 -0.86 4.49 5.98
C LEU A 29 -2.00 5.32 6.58
N SER A 30 -2.27 5.18 7.88
CA SER A 30 -3.22 6.02 8.61
C SER A 30 -2.84 7.49 8.53
N ALA A 31 -1.56 7.83 8.69
CA ALA A 31 -1.09 9.22 8.61
C ALA A 31 -1.30 9.86 7.23
N LYS A 32 -1.43 9.04 6.17
CA LYS A 32 -1.71 9.50 4.80
C LYS A 32 -3.18 9.43 4.40
N ASN A 33 -4.07 8.97 5.29
CA ASN A 33 -5.46 8.62 4.96
C ASN A 33 -5.57 7.58 3.83
N GLU A 34 -4.57 6.71 3.68
CA GLU A 34 -4.53 5.67 2.64
C GLU A 34 -4.93 4.28 3.17
N ILE A 35 -5.17 4.16 4.49
CA ILE A 35 -5.57 2.90 5.13
C ILE A 35 -6.89 2.35 4.58
N GLU A 36 -7.76 3.23 4.10
CA GLU A 36 -9.08 2.89 3.58
C GLU A 36 -9.02 2.05 2.29
N PHE A 37 -7.87 2.04 1.60
CA PHE A 37 -7.61 1.16 0.45
C PHE A 37 -7.23 -0.27 0.86
N ILE A 38 -6.73 -0.45 2.09
CA ILE A 38 -6.29 -1.74 2.62
C ILE A 38 -7.43 -2.40 3.39
N ASP A 39 -8.10 -1.65 4.27
CA ASP A 39 -9.28 -2.15 4.98
C ASP A 39 -10.54 -2.23 4.08
N GLY A 40 -10.44 -1.66 2.87
CA GLY A 40 -11.46 -1.59 1.81
C GLY A 40 -12.71 -0.80 2.16
N SER A 41 -12.60 0.14 3.11
CA SER A 41 -13.64 1.14 3.40
C SER A 41 -13.91 1.99 2.16
N ILE A 42 -12.90 2.29 1.33
CA ILE A 42 -13.10 2.87 0.00
C ILE A 42 -13.28 1.74 -1.01
N GLN A 43 -14.53 1.55 -1.44
CA GLN A 43 -14.84 0.60 -2.51
C GLN A 43 -14.40 1.12 -3.89
N LYS A 44 -14.01 0.18 -4.75
CA LYS A 44 -13.71 0.44 -6.15
C LYS A 44 -14.91 1.07 -6.85
N CYS A 45 -14.74 2.28 -7.37
CA CYS A 45 -15.78 2.93 -8.16
C CYS A 45 -16.05 2.18 -9.47
N ALA A 46 -17.29 2.23 -9.95
CA ALA A 46 -17.65 1.75 -11.29
C ALA A 46 -16.76 2.37 -12.37
N SER A 47 -16.51 1.63 -13.46
CA SER A 47 -15.58 2.07 -14.53
C SER A 47 -16.00 3.37 -15.23
N ASN A 48 -17.28 3.70 -15.21
CA ASN A 48 -17.85 4.93 -15.76
C ASN A 48 -17.88 6.10 -14.75
N HIS A 49 -17.47 5.88 -13.50
CA HIS A 49 -17.49 6.92 -12.48
C HIS A 49 -16.33 7.91 -12.69
N PRO A 50 -16.56 9.23 -12.57
CA PRO A 50 -15.50 10.24 -12.76
C PRO A 50 -14.26 10.03 -11.88
N LEU A 51 -14.46 9.47 -10.68
CA LEU A 51 -13.37 9.19 -9.73
C LEU A 51 -12.66 7.85 -9.96
N HIS A 52 -13.07 7.03 -10.93
CA HIS A 52 -12.47 5.71 -11.16
C HIS A 52 -10.97 5.78 -11.45
N ALA A 53 -10.55 6.77 -12.25
CA ALA A 53 -9.14 6.96 -12.58
C ALA A 53 -8.32 7.39 -11.35
N ALA A 54 -8.88 8.27 -10.51
CA ALA A 54 -8.25 8.72 -9.26
C ALA A 54 -8.12 7.56 -8.26
N TRP A 55 -9.20 6.79 -8.07
CA TRP A 55 -9.19 5.58 -7.23
C TRP A 55 -8.11 4.59 -7.69
N ARG A 56 -8.04 4.30 -8.99
CA ARG A 56 -7.05 3.38 -9.56
C ARG A 56 -5.62 3.87 -9.30
N ARG A 57 -5.37 5.17 -9.46
CA ARG A 57 -4.06 5.77 -9.20
C ARG A 57 -3.66 5.62 -7.73
N CYS A 58 -4.56 5.95 -6.80
CA CYS A 58 -4.30 5.81 -5.37
C CYS A 58 -4.05 4.34 -4.98
N ASN A 59 -4.90 3.41 -5.43
CA ASN A 59 -4.69 1.98 -5.21
C ASN A 59 -3.32 1.51 -5.72
N ASN A 60 -2.92 1.90 -6.94
CA ASN A 60 -1.64 1.50 -7.52
C ASN A 60 -0.44 2.08 -6.75
N MET A 61 -0.57 3.29 -6.18
CA MET A 61 0.49 3.85 -5.32
C MET A 61 0.64 3.05 -4.03
N VAL A 62 -0.48 2.67 -3.40
CA VAL A 62 -0.46 1.85 -2.18
C VAL A 62 0.09 0.45 -2.47
N VAL A 63 -0.35 -0.21 -3.55
CA VAL A 63 0.20 -1.51 -4.00
C VAL A 63 1.70 -1.41 -4.24
N SER A 64 2.16 -0.41 -5.00
CA SER A 64 3.58 -0.20 -5.25
C SER A 64 4.34 -0.03 -3.93
N TRP A 65 3.82 0.79 -3.02
CA TRP A 65 4.46 1.02 -1.73
C TRP A 65 4.53 -0.26 -0.88
N LEU A 66 3.47 -1.07 -0.85
CA LEU A 66 3.44 -2.38 -0.17
C LEU A 66 4.50 -3.34 -0.75
N VAL A 67 4.53 -3.50 -2.08
CA VAL A 67 5.48 -4.36 -2.82
C VAL A 67 6.93 -3.96 -2.54
N HIS A 68 7.22 -2.66 -2.45
CA HIS A 68 8.57 -2.16 -2.16
C HIS A 68 8.94 -2.20 -0.67
N SER A 69 7.96 -2.27 0.22
CA SER A 69 8.16 -2.29 1.68
C SER A 69 8.33 -3.68 2.28
N VAL A 70 8.11 -4.74 1.50
CA VAL A 70 8.27 -6.14 1.94
C VAL A 70 9.54 -6.79 1.38
N SER A 71 9.99 -7.87 2.03
CA SER A 71 11.16 -8.64 1.62
C SER A 71 10.99 -9.27 0.24
N PRO A 72 12.09 -9.53 -0.49
CA PRO A 72 12.02 -10.20 -1.78
C PRO A 72 11.25 -11.54 -1.74
N SER A 73 11.32 -12.27 -0.63
CA SER A 73 10.60 -13.53 -0.45
C SER A 73 9.08 -13.35 -0.35
N ILE A 74 8.61 -12.28 0.28
CA ILE A 74 7.18 -11.94 0.36
C ILE A 74 6.71 -11.26 -0.93
N ARG A 75 7.56 -10.41 -1.52
CA ARG A 75 7.27 -9.62 -2.72
C ARG A 75 6.77 -10.50 -3.87
N GLN A 76 7.41 -11.65 -4.09
CA GLN A 76 7.03 -12.58 -5.16
C GLN A 76 5.59 -13.08 -5.04
N SER A 77 5.09 -13.23 -3.80
CA SER A 77 3.74 -13.69 -3.51
C SER A 77 2.67 -12.64 -3.78
N ILE A 78 3.03 -11.35 -3.65
CA ILE A 78 2.07 -10.23 -3.73
C ILE A 78 2.21 -9.37 -4.99
N LEU A 79 3.23 -9.63 -5.82
CA LEU A 79 3.53 -8.84 -7.03
C LEU A 79 2.36 -8.81 -8.04
N TRP A 80 1.55 -9.86 -8.05
CA TRP A 80 0.45 -10.04 -8.99
C TRP A 80 -0.90 -9.54 -8.47
N MET A 81 -0.92 -8.93 -7.28
CA MET A 81 -2.15 -8.43 -6.67
C MET A 81 -2.48 -7.04 -7.20
N ASP A 82 -3.68 -6.90 -7.78
CA ASP A 82 -4.13 -5.66 -8.38
C ASP A 82 -4.68 -4.65 -7.36
N ASN A 83 -5.16 -5.11 -6.19
CA ASN A 83 -5.72 -4.23 -5.16
C ASN A 83 -4.91 -4.30 -3.87
N ALA A 84 -4.73 -3.14 -3.23
CA ALA A 84 -4.05 -3.06 -1.94
C ALA A 84 -4.74 -3.88 -0.83
N ARG A 85 -6.05 -4.07 -0.94
CA ARG A 85 -6.86 -4.92 -0.05
C ARG A 85 -6.48 -6.40 -0.10
N ASP A 86 -5.98 -6.85 -1.25
CA ASP A 86 -5.69 -8.27 -1.47
C ASP A 86 -4.29 -8.67 -0.96
N ILE A 87 -3.45 -7.68 -0.64
CA ILE A 87 -2.07 -7.81 -0.11
C ILE A 87 -2.09 -7.91 1.41
#